data_AF-A0A1C1CZK4-F1
#
_entry.id   AF-A0A1C1CZK4-F1
#
_cell.length_a   1.000
_cell.length_b   1.000
_cell.length_c   1.000
_cell.angle_alpha   90.00
_cell.angle_beta   90.00
_cell.angle_gamma   90.00
#
_symmetry.space_group_name_H-M   'P 1'
#
loop_
_entity.id
_entity.type
_entity.pdbx_description
1 polymer ?
#
loop_
_entity_poly.entity_id
_entity_poly.type
_entity_poly.pdbx_seq_one_letter_code
_entity_poly.pdbx_strand_id
1 'polypeptide(L)'
;MPAHPVTRPPSPTARFLQGSTASKRLPHEIPGTFFIFADISLRKAGEYRLLFTLMKMGSDALKPGSRLPFIDVVVSDMFRAVNAKDFDQVHPSTPLVRGLLSSGAGFPLKLKKGTREGRRRRQSQGGSGGSEDDESGDHDTVYY
;
A
#
# COMPACT_ATOMS: atom_id res chain seq x y z
N MET A 1 -1.39 -8.43 -51.45
CA MET A 1 -1.92 -7.72 -50.26
C MET A 1 -0.72 -7.14 -49.50
N PRO A 2 -0.49 -5.82 -49.47
CA PRO A 2 0.63 -5.26 -48.71
C PRO A 2 0.36 -5.40 -47.21
N ALA A 3 1.28 -6.01 -46.46
CA ALA A 3 1.20 -6.15 -45.01
C ALA A 3 1.57 -4.81 -44.33
N HIS A 4 0.78 -4.39 -43.35
CA HIS A 4 1.08 -3.20 -42.54
C HIS A 4 2.22 -3.49 -41.55
N PRO A 5 3.19 -2.57 -41.37
CA PRO A 5 4.21 -2.70 -40.33
C PRO A 5 3.58 -2.57 -38.94
N VAL A 6 3.78 -3.59 -38.10
CA VAL A 6 3.40 -3.59 -36.68
C VAL A 6 4.47 -2.84 -35.89
N THR A 7 4.39 -1.52 -35.84
CA THR A 7 5.20 -0.70 -34.93
C THR A 7 4.49 -0.60 -33.59
N ARG A 8 4.85 -1.48 -32.64
CA ARG A 8 4.42 -1.36 -31.24
C ARG A 8 5.01 -0.07 -30.66
N PRO A 9 4.22 0.90 -30.16
CA PRO A 9 4.77 2.09 -29.55
C PRO A 9 5.57 1.70 -28.29
N PRO A 10 6.72 2.34 -28.03
CA PRO A 10 7.54 2.04 -26.86
C PRO A 10 6.72 2.29 -25.59
N SER A 11 6.71 1.30 -24.69
CA SER A 11 6.08 1.41 -23.37
C SER A 11 6.54 2.71 -22.68
N PRO A 12 5.65 3.48 -22.03
CA PRO A 12 6.02 4.69 -21.30
C PRO A 12 7.13 4.45 -20.26
N THR A 13 7.25 3.22 -19.77
CA THR A 13 8.28 2.76 -18.83
C THR A 13 9.70 2.82 -19.40
N ALA A 14 9.89 2.79 -20.73
CA ALA A 14 11.22 2.83 -21.35
C ALA A 14 11.82 4.26 -21.38
N ARG A 15 10.99 5.31 -21.28
CA ARG A 15 11.47 6.70 -21.32
C ARG A 15 12.15 7.16 -20.03
N PHE A 16 12.00 6.43 -18.93
CA PHE A 16 12.69 6.75 -17.68
C PHE A 16 14.08 6.11 -17.54
N LEU A 17 14.46 5.20 -18.47
CA LEU A 17 15.72 4.45 -18.39
C LEU A 17 16.80 4.92 -19.39
N GLN A 18 16.50 5.93 -20.22
CA GLN A 18 17.46 6.53 -21.16
C GLN A 18 18.21 7.68 -20.50
N GLY A 19 19.03 7.33 -19.50
CA GLY A 19 19.84 8.25 -18.72
C GLY A 19 20.73 7.50 -17.75
N SER A 20 21.40 6.47 -18.26
CA SER A 20 22.40 5.68 -17.53
C SER A 20 23.65 6.52 -17.24
N THR A 21 23.56 7.34 -16.20
CA THR A 21 24.64 7.46 -15.22
C THR A 21 24.05 6.85 -13.97
N ALA A 22 24.67 5.81 -13.41
CA ALA A 22 24.23 5.16 -12.18
C ALA A 22 23.81 6.22 -11.15
N SER A 23 22.50 6.43 -11.04
CA SER A 23 21.94 7.44 -10.17
C SER A 23 22.21 6.94 -8.76
N LYS A 24 23.22 7.51 -8.08
CA LYS A 24 23.55 7.28 -6.66
C LYS A 24 22.40 7.63 -5.71
N ARG A 25 21.27 8.07 -6.27
CA ARG A 25 20.08 8.45 -5.53
C ARG A 25 19.52 7.26 -4.79
N LEU A 26 19.17 7.50 -3.54
CA LEU A 26 18.52 6.50 -2.70
C LEU A 26 17.15 6.14 -3.30
N PRO A 27 16.62 4.93 -3.11
CA PRO A 27 15.36 4.52 -3.73
C PRO A 27 14.18 5.49 -3.48
N HIS A 28 14.17 6.18 -2.34
CA HIS A 28 13.14 7.18 -2.00
C HIS A 28 13.29 8.53 -2.73
N GLU A 29 14.43 8.77 -3.39
CA GLU A 29 14.69 9.98 -4.19
C GLU A 29 14.34 9.78 -5.67
N ILE A 30 13.92 8.58 -6.06
CA ILE A 30 13.44 8.27 -7.40
C ILE A 30 11.91 8.44 -7.39
N PRO A 31 11.34 9.36 -8.20
CA PRO A 31 9.90 9.50 -8.30
C PRO A 31 9.24 8.18 -8.70
N GLY A 32 8.25 7.76 -7.92
CA GLY A 32 7.50 6.52 -8.13
C GLY A 32 6.00 6.76 -8.16
N THR A 33 5.25 5.80 -8.71
CA THR A 33 3.78 5.78 -8.67
C THR A 33 3.33 4.59 -7.83
N PHE A 34 2.42 4.83 -6.90
CA PHE A 34 1.92 3.82 -5.96
C PHE A 34 0.40 3.68 -6.09
N PHE A 35 -0.08 2.44 -6.03
CA PHE A 35 -1.50 2.12 -5.86
C PHE A 35 -1.69 1.59 -4.44
N ILE A 36 -2.48 2.29 -3.62
CA ILE A 36 -2.59 2.03 -2.18
C ILE A 36 -4.00 1.51 -1.88
N PHE A 37 -4.07 0.33 -1.26
CA PHE A 37 -5.33 -0.30 -0.86
C PHE A 37 -5.41 -0.38 0.68
N ALA A 38 -5.67 0.76 1.33
CA ALA A 38 -5.61 0.85 2.79
C ALA A 38 -6.82 0.25 3.52
N ASP A 39 -7.92 -0.02 2.81
CA ASP A 39 -9.19 -0.47 3.38
C ASP A 39 -9.70 -1.76 2.71
N ILE A 40 -8.87 -2.80 2.72
CA ILE A 40 -9.27 -4.16 2.35
C ILE A 40 -9.67 -4.91 3.62
N SER A 41 -10.88 -5.48 3.63
CA SER A 41 -11.36 -6.32 4.72
C SER A 41 -11.88 -7.66 4.19
N LEU A 42 -11.78 -8.70 5.03
CA LEU A 42 -12.25 -10.05 4.74
C LEU A 42 -13.28 -10.48 5.78
N ARG A 43 -14.35 -11.16 5.33
CA ARG A 43 -15.44 -11.61 6.21
C ARG A 43 -15.27 -13.01 6.77
N LYS A 44 -14.45 -13.83 6.11
CA LYS A 44 -14.22 -15.24 6.46
C LYS A 44 -12.75 -15.46 6.76
N ALA A 45 -12.49 -16.28 7.77
CA ALA A 45 -11.14 -16.78 8.03
C ALA A 45 -10.71 -17.73 6.91
N GLY A 46 -9.41 -17.78 6.64
CA GLY A 46 -8.83 -18.58 5.56
C GLY A 46 -7.46 -18.06 5.12
N GLU A 47 -6.86 -18.74 4.16
CA GLU A 47 -5.65 -18.31 3.49
C GLU A 47 -6.00 -17.68 2.15
N TYR A 48 -5.43 -16.51 1.89
CA TYR A 48 -5.78 -15.69 0.74
C TYR A 48 -4.53 -15.15 0.06
N ARG A 49 -4.70 -14.79 -1.21
CA ARG A 49 -3.78 -13.94 -1.98
C ARG A 49 -4.60 -12.83 -2.61
N LEU A 50 -4.00 -11.66 -2.75
CA LEU A 50 -4.58 -10.56 -3.51
C LEU A 50 -4.05 -10.61 -4.93
N LEU A 51 -4.95 -10.52 -5.91
CA LEU A 51 -4.62 -10.36 -7.32
C LEU A 51 -4.80 -8.88 -7.68
N PHE A 52 -3.72 -8.20 -8.04
CA PHE A 52 -3.74 -6.83 -8.50
C PHE A 52 -3.61 -6.80 -10.01
N THR A 53 -4.61 -6.27 -10.70
CA THR A 53 -4.60 -6.12 -12.15
C THR A 53 -4.48 -4.65 -12.52
N LEU A 54 -3.42 -4.29 -13.23
CA LEU A 54 -3.23 -2.94 -13.75
C LEU A 54 -3.91 -2.83 -15.12
N MET A 55 -4.78 -1.84 -15.27
CA MET A 55 -5.44 -1.51 -16.53
C MET A 55 -5.21 -0.04 -16.85
N LYS A 56 -5.13 0.29 -18.14
CA LYS A 56 -5.14 1.69 -18.60
C LYS A 56 -6.38 1.92 -19.42
N MET A 57 -7.22 2.82 -18.94
CA MET A 57 -8.39 3.28 -19.68
C MET A 57 -7.95 4.33 -20.70
N GLY A 58 -8.26 4.09 -21.98
CA GLY A 58 -8.15 5.08 -23.04
C GLY A 58 -9.47 5.80 -23.26
N SER A 59 -9.46 6.89 -24.04
CA SER A 59 -10.67 7.64 -24.44
C SER A 59 -11.73 6.74 -25.07
N ASP A 60 -11.31 5.74 -25.83
CA ASP A 60 -12.19 4.90 -26.63
C ASP A 60 -12.94 3.87 -25.79
N ALA A 61 -12.50 3.64 -24.54
CA ALA A 61 -13.02 2.62 -23.64
C ALA A 61 -14.08 3.14 -22.65
N LEU A 62 -14.59 4.36 -22.86
CA LEU A 62 -15.60 4.99 -22.00
C LEU A 62 -17.04 4.54 -22.32
N LYS A 63 -17.23 3.62 -23.28
CA LYS A 63 -18.55 3.08 -23.61
C LYS A 63 -18.87 1.87 -22.72
N PRO A 64 -20.10 1.76 -22.16
CA PRO A 64 -20.52 0.56 -21.46
C PRO A 64 -20.28 -0.71 -22.28
N GLY A 65 -19.78 -1.77 -21.65
CA GLY A 65 -19.43 -3.03 -22.32
C GLY A 65 -18.06 -3.06 -23.01
N SER A 66 -17.32 -1.94 -23.03
CA SER A 66 -15.94 -1.92 -23.53
C SER A 66 -15.05 -2.84 -22.69
N ARG A 67 -14.10 -3.51 -23.35
CA ARG A 67 -13.08 -4.33 -22.70
C ARG A 67 -11.78 -3.55 -22.60
N LEU A 68 -11.14 -3.60 -21.43
CA LEU A 68 -9.82 -3.04 -21.21
C LEU A 68 -8.77 -4.15 -21.16
N PRO A 69 -7.64 -4.02 -21.88
CA PRO A 69 -6.55 -4.96 -21.74
C PRO A 69 -5.89 -4.83 -20.37
N PHE A 70 -5.50 -5.96 -19.80
CA PHE A 70 -4.63 -5.99 -18.63
C PHE A 70 -3.22 -5.61 -19.09
N ILE A 71 -2.65 -4.58 -18.47
CA ILE A 71 -1.25 -4.19 -18.71
C ILE A 71 -0.33 -5.14 -17.98
N ASP A 72 -0.67 -5.42 -16.72
CA ASP A 72 0.13 -6.23 -15.83
C ASP A 72 -0.75 -6.86 -14.74
N VAL A 73 -0.26 -7.95 -14.17
CA VAL A 73 -0.94 -8.71 -13.12
C VAL A 73 0.08 -9.13 -12.08
N VAL A 74 -0.16 -8.77 -10.82
CA VAL A 74 0.70 -9.12 -9.68
C VAL A 74 -0.13 -9.86 -8.64
N VAL A 75 0.42 -10.96 -8.11
CA VAL A 75 -0.17 -11.73 -7.02
C VAL A 75 0.62 -11.47 -5.75
N SER A 76 -0.06 -11.15 -4.65
CA SER A 76 0.60 -11.00 -3.35
C SER A 76 1.14 -12.34 -2.82
N ASP A 77 2.02 -12.25 -1.83
CA ASP A 77 2.29 -13.38 -0.95
C ASP A 77 0.99 -13.85 -0.27
N MET A 78 0.99 -15.12 0.14
CA MET A 78 -0.11 -15.70 0.89
C MET A 78 -0.18 -15.09 2.28
N PHE A 79 -1.39 -14.73 2.71
CA PHE A 79 -1.64 -14.22 4.05
C PHE A 79 -2.86 -14.91 4.67
N ARG A 80 -2.89 -14.96 6.00
CA ARG A 80 -3.95 -15.64 6.75
C ARG A 80 -4.90 -14.61 7.33
N ALA A 81 -6.19 -14.77 7.02
CA ALA A 81 -7.27 -14.11 7.73
C ALA A 81 -7.72 -15.02 8.89
N VAL A 82 -7.79 -14.46 10.10
CA VAL A 82 -8.24 -15.16 11.29
C VAL A 82 -9.56 -14.58 11.79
N ASN A 83 -10.30 -15.37 12.57
CA ASN A 83 -11.47 -14.84 13.26
C ASN A 83 -11.04 -13.78 14.30
N ALA A 84 -11.93 -12.86 14.64
CA ALA A 84 -11.63 -11.78 15.59
C ALA A 84 -11.12 -12.28 16.96
N LYS A 85 -11.62 -13.43 17.42
CA LYS A 85 -11.18 -14.07 18.68
C LYS A 85 -9.73 -14.56 18.64
N ASP A 86 -9.25 -14.91 17.45
CA ASP A 86 -7.92 -15.48 17.20
C ASP A 86 -6.94 -14.40 16.70
N PHE A 87 -7.40 -13.15 16.54
CA PHE A 87 -6.58 -12.04 16.08
C PHE A 87 -5.59 -11.62 17.16
N ASP A 88 -4.31 -11.71 16.83
CA ASP A 88 -3.18 -11.45 17.72
C ASP A 88 -2.99 -9.95 17.92
N GLN A 89 -2.73 -9.22 16.84
CA GLN A 89 -2.31 -7.83 16.92
C GLN A 89 -2.50 -7.07 15.61
N VAL A 90 -2.64 -5.75 15.75
CA VAL A 90 -2.44 -4.82 14.63
C VAL A 90 -0.95 -4.49 14.57
N HIS A 91 -0.35 -4.61 13.39
CA HIS A 91 1.03 -4.17 13.19
C HIS A 91 1.14 -2.65 13.17
N PRO A 92 2.23 -2.07 13.71
CA PRO A 92 2.52 -0.66 13.50
C PRO A 92 2.74 -0.37 12.01
N SER A 93 2.55 0.88 11.61
CA SER A 93 2.86 1.33 10.25
C SER A 93 4.32 1.03 9.91
N THR A 94 4.55 0.60 8.67
CA THR A 94 5.89 0.35 8.14
C THR A 94 6.59 1.67 7.78
N PRO A 95 7.93 1.67 7.58
CA PRO A 95 8.64 2.84 7.04
C PRO A 95 8.07 3.33 5.71
N LEU A 96 7.58 2.42 4.86
CA LEU A 96 6.93 2.76 3.58
C LEU A 96 5.66 3.59 3.81
N VAL A 97 4.80 3.19 4.75
CA VAL A 97 3.58 3.95 5.08
C VAL A 97 3.93 5.34 5.62
N ARG A 98 4.92 5.43 6.52
CA ARG A 98 5.40 6.73 7.05
C ARG A 98 5.92 7.64 5.92
N GLY A 99 6.75 7.10 5.04
CA GLY A 99 7.30 7.82 3.90
C GLY A 99 6.20 8.35 2.97
N LEU A 100 5.25 7.49 2.59
CA LEU A 100 4.13 7.88 1.73
C LEU A 100 3.29 9.01 2.34
N LEU A 101 2.93 8.91 3.63
CA LEU A 101 2.20 9.97 4.34
C LEU A 101 3.00 11.27 4.37
N SER A 102 4.30 11.22 4.66
CA SER A 102 5.17 12.40 4.65
C SER A 102 5.31 13.05 3.27
N SER A 103 5.11 12.28 2.19
CA SER A 103 5.08 12.77 0.80
C SER A 103 3.69 13.23 0.34
N GLY A 104 2.71 13.30 1.24
CA GLY A 104 1.35 13.78 0.93
C GLY A 104 0.36 12.71 0.49
N ALA A 105 0.66 11.42 0.67
CA ALA A 105 -0.36 10.39 0.53
C ALA A 105 -1.46 10.64 1.57
N GLY A 106 -2.68 10.91 1.12
CA GLY A 106 -3.80 11.28 1.99
C GLY A 106 -4.67 10.10 2.43
N PHE A 107 -5.89 10.43 2.83
CA PHE A 107 -6.95 9.46 3.12
C PHE A 107 -7.16 8.52 1.91
N PRO A 108 -7.34 7.19 2.11
CA PRO A 108 -7.59 6.49 3.37
C PRO A 108 -6.37 5.98 4.16
N LEU A 109 -5.14 6.34 3.78
CA LEU A 109 -3.94 5.87 4.48
C LEU A 109 -3.78 6.57 5.84
N LYS A 110 -3.43 5.81 6.90
CA LYS A 110 -3.26 6.32 8.28
C LYS A 110 -2.10 5.64 9.01
N LEU A 111 -1.48 6.34 9.95
CA LEU A 111 -0.50 5.74 10.87
C LEU A 111 -1.19 4.80 11.87
N LYS A 112 -0.64 3.61 12.04
CA LYS A 112 -1.02 2.63 13.06
C LYS A 112 0.14 2.52 14.05
N LYS A 113 -0.15 2.65 15.35
CA LYS A 113 0.86 2.45 16.41
C LYS A 113 1.12 0.97 16.73
N GLY A 114 0.23 0.09 16.26
CA GLY A 114 0.21 -1.32 16.63
C GLY A 114 -0.31 -1.56 18.05
N THR A 115 -0.62 -2.82 18.37
CA THR A 115 -1.02 -3.20 19.73
C THR A 115 0.21 -3.74 20.46
N ARG A 116 0.61 -3.15 21.60
CA ARG A 116 1.65 -3.73 22.46
C ARG A 116 1.15 -5.08 23.00
N GLU A 117 1.88 -6.16 22.70
CA GLU A 117 1.75 -7.44 23.40
C GLU A 117 1.88 -7.17 24.91
N GLY A 118 0.82 -7.40 25.71
CA GLY A 118 0.97 -7.30 27.15
C GLY A 118 -0.25 -7.04 28.01
N ARG A 119 -1.39 -6.58 27.47
CA ARG A 119 -2.51 -6.15 28.36
C ARG A 119 -3.61 -7.18 28.62
N ARG A 120 -3.59 -8.37 28.00
CA ARG A 120 -4.68 -9.36 28.16
C ARG A 120 -4.48 -10.40 29.26
N ARG A 121 -3.44 -10.32 30.11
CA ARG A 121 -3.15 -11.40 31.10
C ARG A 121 -3.00 -11.03 32.58
N ARG A 122 -3.15 -9.76 33.00
CA ARG A 122 -2.96 -9.40 34.41
C ARG A 122 -3.95 -8.34 34.88
N GLN A 123 -5.22 -8.73 34.99
CA GLN A 123 -6.20 -8.02 35.82
C GLN A 123 -6.73 -8.99 36.87
N SER A 124 -5.79 -9.51 37.65
CA SER A 124 -5.95 -10.26 38.88
C SER A 124 -4.69 -9.92 39.67
N GLN A 125 -4.86 -9.30 40.83
CA GLN A 125 -3.84 -8.79 41.75
C GLN A 125 -3.17 -7.45 41.38
N GLY A 126 -3.30 -6.52 42.34
CA GLY A 126 -2.89 -5.14 42.26
C GLY A 126 -1.38 -4.91 42.34
N GLY A 127 -0.98 -3.67 42.07
CA GLY A 127 0.40 -3.23 42.17
C GLY A 127 0.63 -1.93 41.42
N SER A 128 0.70 -0.84 42.18
CA SER A 128 1.13 0.50 41.78
C SER A 128 2.49 0.48 41.08
N GLY A 129 2.68 1.31 40.05
CA GLY A 129 4.00 1.52 39.42
C GLY A 129 3.89 2.31 38.12
N GLY A 130 4.19 3.60 38.20
CA GLY A 130 4.14 4.55 37.08
C GLY A 130 5.20 4.31 36.00
N SER A 131 4.94 4.87 34.83
CA SER A 131 5.99 5.26 33.89
C SER A 131 5.47 6.45 33.09
N GLU A 132 6.21 7.54 33.21
CA GLU A 132 6.15 8.77 32.43
C GLU A 132 6.72 8.53 31.02
N ASP A 133 6.53 9.52 30.16
CA ASP A 133 7.30 9.83 28.96
C ASP A 133 7.06 9.03 27.66
N ASP A 134 6.31 9.65 26.74
CA ASP A 134 6.82 9.97 25.40
C ASP A 134 5.84 10.96 24.71
N GLU A 135 6.07 12.25 24.95
CA GLU A 135 5.62 13.34 24.10
C GLU A 135 6.45 13.34 22.81
N SER A 136 5.81 13.07 21.67
CA SER A 136 6.27 13.58 20.38
C SER A 136 5.05 14.06 19.61
N GLY A 137 4.84 15.37 19.70
CA GLY A 137 3.84 16.07 18.90
C GLY A 137 4.16 15.96 17.41
N ASP A 138 3.12 15.69 16.63
CA ASP A 138 3.08 16.11 15.24
C ASP A 138 1.79 16.89 15.07
N HIS A 139 1.99 18.18 14.84
CA HIS A 139 1.01 19.24 14.73
C HIS A 139 0.54 19.30 13.27
N ASP A 140 -0.73 19.69 13.09
CA ASP A 140 -1.37 20.04 11.82
C ASP A 140 -1.74 18.92 10.83
N THR A 141 -3.03 18.58 10.85
CA THR A 141 -3.74 18.45 9.56
C THR A 141 -5.06 19.21 9.66
N VAL A 142 -5.03 20.45 9.17
CA VAL A 142 -6.19 21.27 8.88
C VAL A 142 -6.94 20.64 7.72
N TYR A 143 -8.23 20.38 7.91
CA TYR A 143 -9.16 20.04 6.83
C TYR A 143 -9.57 21.33 6.10
N TYR A 144 -9.40 21.35 4.77
CA TYR A 144 -10.22 22.18 3.87
C TYR A 144 -11.35 21.33 3.30
#